data_AF-A0A1E1V2N6-F1
#
_entry.id   AF-A0A1E1V2N6-F1
#
_cell.length_a   1.000
_cell.length_b   1.000
_cell.length_c   1.000
_cell.angle_alpha   90.00
_cell.angle_beta   90.00
_cell.angle_gamma   90.00
#
_symmetry.space_group_name_H-M   'P 1'
#
loop_
_entity.id
_entity.type
_entity.pdbx_description
1 polymer ?
#
loop_
_entity_poly.entity_id
_entity_poly.type
_entity_poly.pdbx_seq_one_letter_code
_entity_poly.pdbx_strand_id
1 'polypeptide(L)'
;MEVFWAKGYEGTQLNDLTAAIGITPPSFYAAFVSKEAAFREAVELYVATAGSAALRALDEGTTVQGSIRAMLQGSIDTALSAPHSGGCLLILGVVKCQAETEPLRELLRSIRKETELRIRARLDRAVTEGDLPASSNIPVLANYYSAVMQGLSMQARDGATRDELEALIAPSMAPLHV
;
A
#
# COMPACT_ATOMS: atom_id res chain seq x y z
N MET A 1 1.81 11.05 -10.53
CA MET A 1 1.74 10.08 -9.42
C MET A 1 2.05 10.74 -8.08
N GLU A 2 3.24 11.33 -7.89
CA GLU A 2 3.69 11.85 -6.59
C GLU A 2 2.76 12.89 -5.95
N VAL A 3 2.19 13.81 -6.73
CA VAL A 3 1.20 14.79 -6.21
C VAL A 3 -0.02 14.09 -5.59
N PHE A 4 -0.56 13.06 -6.27
CA PHE A 4 -1.67 12.28 -5.73
C PHE A 4 -1.26 11.47 -4.50
N TRP A 5 -0.03 10.96 -4.49
CA TRP A 5 0.51 10.25 -3.33
C TRP A 5 0.59 11.16 -2.10
N ALA A 6 1.07 12.39 -2.30
CA ALA A 6 1.21 13.37 -1.24
C ALA A 6 -0.12 13.90 -0.72
N LYS A 7 -1.05 14.22 -1.62
CA LYS A 7 -2.27 14.99 -1.28
C LYS A 7 -3.56 14.17 -1.28
N GLY A 8 -3.52 12.93 -1.76
CA GLY A 8 -4.71 12.16 -2.09
C GLY A 8 -5.49 12.76 -3.27
N TYR A 9 -6.52 12.06 -3.73
CA TYR A 9 -7.33 12.46 -4.87
C TYR A 9 -8.09 13.77 -4.60
N GLU A 10 -8.69 13.89 -3.42
CA GLU A 10 -9.53 15.03 -3.03
C GLU A 10 -8.70 16.28 -2.71
N GLY A 11 -7.51 16.09 -2.14
CA GLY A 11 -6.58 17.18 -1.86
C GLY A 11 -5.81 17.67 -3.08
N THR A 12 -5.82 16.92 -4.17
CA THR A 12 -5.16 17.29 -5.43
C THR A 12 -6.05 18.16 -6.31
N GLN A 13 -5.54 19.35 -6.63
CA GLN A 13 -6.14 20.28 -7.58
C GLN A 13 -5.47 20.16 -8.95
N LEU A 14 -6.18 20.59 -9.99
CA LEU A 14 -5.64 20.59 -11.36
C LEU A 14 -4.34 21.39 -11.46
N ASN A 15 -4.27 22.54 -10.77
CA ASN A 15 -3.07 23.38 -10.74
C ASN A 15 -1.85 22.70 -10.10
N ASP A 16 -2.06 21.82 -9.11
CA ASP A 16 -0.96 21.04 -8.55
C ASP A 16 -0.36 20.10 -9.60
N LEU A 17 -1.24 19.45 -10.38
CA LEU A 17 -0.87 18.49 -11.42
C LEU A 17 -0.18 19.18 -12.59
N THR A 18 -0.77 20.25 -13.11
CA THR A 18 -0.21 20.97 -14.26
C THR A 18 1.12 21.64 -13.93
N ALA A 19 1.27 22.19 -12.72
CA ALA A 19 2.55 22.73 -12.26
C ALA A 19 3.62 21.64 -12.11
N ALA A 20 3.28 20.50 -11.52
CA ALA A 20 4.24 19.39 -11.35
C ALA A 20 4.65 18.73 -12.67
N ILE A 21 3.74 18.64 -13.64
CA ILE A 21 4.00 18.04 -14.97
C ILE A 21 4.67 19.05 -15.92
N GLY A 22 4.47 20.36 -15.70
CA GLY A 22 4.98 21.42 -16.57
C GLY A 22 4.13 21.64 -17.83
N ILE A 23 2.81 21.45 -17.74
CA ILE A 23 1.88 21.59 -18.87
C ILE A 23 0.72 22.52 -18.53
N THR A 24 -0.09 22.87 -19.53
CA THR A 24 -1.29 23.70 -19.34
C THR A 24 -2.53 22.84 -19.00
N PRO A 25 -3.58 23.42 -18.39
CA PRO A 25 -4.84 22.69 -18.16
C PRO A 25 -5.46 22.08 -19.43
N PRO A 26 -5.51 22.77 -20.59
CA PRO A 26 -5.96 22.13 -21.84
C PRO A 26 -5.09 20.94 -22.26
N SER A 27 -3.76 21.06 -22.16
CA SER A 27 -2.84 19.95 -22.45
C SER A 27 -3.04 18.77 -21.50
N PHE A 28 -3.34 19.04 -20.23
CA PHE A 28 -3.66 17.99 -19.26
C PHE A 28 -4.90 17.22 -19.69
N TYR A 29 -5.98 17.91 -20.07
CA TYR A 29 -7.22 17.23 -20.49
C TYR A 29 -7.11 16.56 -21.87
N ALA A 30 -6.18 17.00 -22.71
CA ALA A 30 -5.85 16.30 -23.95
C ALA A 30 -5.11 14.98 -23.69
N ALA A 31 -4.28 14.90 -22.63
CA ALA A 31 -3.56 13.69 -22.25
C ALA A 31 -4.40 12.76 -21.36
N PHE A 32 -5.09 13.33 -20.37
CA PHE A 32 -5.92 12.62 -19.40
C PHE A 32 -7.36 13.11 -19.51
N VAL A 33 -8.27 12.24 -19.93
CA VAL A 33 -9.69 12.57 -20.13
C VAL A 33 -10.32 13.25 -18.90
N SER A 34 -9.85 12.91 -17.69
CA SER A 34 -10.27 13.55 -16.46
C SER A 34 -9.21 13.43 -15.35
N LYS A 35 -9.39 14.16 -14.25
CA LYS A 35 -8.58 13.95 -13.03
C LYS A 35 -8.71 12.53 -12.49
N GLU A 36 -9.89 11.92 -12.62
CA GLU A 36 -10.13 10.53 -12.24
C GLU A 36 -9.29 9.58 -13.12
N ALA A 37 -9.29 9.77 -14.44
CA ALA A 37 -8.47 8.97 -15.35
C ALA A 37 -6.98 9.08 -15.01
N ALA A 38 -6.49 10.30 -14.81
CA ALA A 38 -5.11 10.53 -14.37
C ALA A 38 -4.78 9.87 -13.03
N PHE A 39 -5.74 9.82 -12.09
CA PHE A 39 -5.55 9.14 -10.82
C PHE A 39 -5.48 7.62 -10.99
N ARG A 40 -6.30 7.02 -11.85
CA ARG A 40 -6.25 5.59 -12.16
C ARG A 40 -4.90 5.20 -12.76
N GLU A 41 -4.43 5.94 -13.76
CA GLU A 41 -3.10 5.74 -14.35
C GLU A 41 -1.97 5.93 -13.32
N ALA A 42 -2.11 6.91 -12.41
CA ALA A 42 -1.15 7.08 -11.32
C ALA A 42 -1.14 5.91 -10.33
N VAL A 43 -2.29 5.30 -10.03
CA VAL A 43 -2.41 4.11 -9.19
C VAL A 43 -1.78 2.90 -9.88
N GLU A 44 -2.02 2.71 -11.18
CA GLU A 44 -1.40 1.64 -11.97
C GLU A 44 0.13 1.78 -11.98
N LEU A 45 0.64 2.98 -12.27
CA LEU A 45 2.06 3.27 -12.22
C LEU A 45 2.65 3.01 -10.83
N TYR A 46 1.92 3.41 -9.78
CA TYR A 46 2.33 3.16 -8.40
C TYR A 46 2.47 1.66 -8.10
N VAL A 47 1.46 0.86 -8.45
CA VAL A 47 1.47 -0.60 -8.26
C VAL A 47 2.61 -1.25 -9.02
N ALA A 48 2.90 -0.78 -10.25
CA ALA A 48 3.97 -1.31 -11.08
C ALA A 48 5.39 -0.90 -10.60
N THR A 49 5.49 0.13 -9.75
CA THR A 49 6.78 0.71 -9.33
C THR A 49 6.92 0.71 -7.81
N ALA A 50 6.74 1.87 -7.15
CA ALA A 50 7.00 2.10 -5.74
C ALA A 50 6.15 1.18 -4.83
N GLY A 51 4.89 0.94 -5.18
CA GLY A 51 3.98 0.09 -4.42
C GLY A 51 4.26 -1.41 -4.51
N SER A 52 5.13 -1.85 -5.42
CA SER A 52 5.42 -3.28 -5.62
C SER A 52 6.38 -3.87 -4.59
N ALA A 53 7.18 -3.04 -3.90
CA ALA A 53 8.33 -3.50 -3.13
C ALA A 53 7.95 -4.50 -2.02
N ALA A 54 6.92 -4.18 -1.23
CA ALA A 54 6.45 -5.06 -0.15
C ALA A 54 6.00 -6.43 -0.67
N LEU A 55 5.24 -6.44 -1.77
CA LEU A 55 4.69 -7.66 -2.35
C LEU A 55 5.75 -8.50 -3.09
N ARG A 56 6.75 -7.86 -3.71
CA ARG A 56 7.92 -8.58 -4.25
C ARG A 56 8.72 -9.25 -3.13
N ALA A 57 8.96 -8.52 -2.04
CA ALA A 57 9.67 -9.06 -0.88
C ALA A 57 8.93 -10.24 -0.22
N LEU A 58 7.59 -10.22 -0.20
CA LEU A 58 6.78 -11.35 0.25
C LEU A 58 7.03 -12.60 -0.61
N ASP A 59 6.99 -12.45 -1.93
CA ASP A 59 7.08 -13.55 -2.90
C ASP A 59 8.49 -14.14 -3.02
N GLU A 60 9.51 -13.29 -2.93
CA GLU A 60 10.93 -13.67 -3.06
C GLU A 60 11.48 -14.35 -1.80
N GLY A 61 10.82 -14.18 -0.65
CA GLY A 61 11.29 -14.73 0.62
C GLY A 61 11.22 -16.26 0.69
N THR A 62 12.26 -16.87 1.25
CA THR A 62 12.41 -18.33 1.35
C THR A 62 11.60 -18.93 2.49
N THR A 63 11.63 -18.31 3.67
CA THR A 63 10.86 -18.73 4.86
C THR A 63 9.68 -17.81 5.08
N VAL A 64 8.61 -18.30 5.72
CA VAL A 64 7.42 -17.46 6.00
C VAL A 64 7.78 -16.24 6.86
N GLN A 65 8.68 -16.43 7.82
CA GLN A 65 9.16 -15.35 8.68
C GLN A 65 9.97 -14.32 7.90
N GLY A 66 10.86 -14.77 7.01
CA GLY A 66 11.64 -13.90 6.14
C GLY A 66 10.75 -13.10 5.19
N SER A 67 9.83 -13.77 4.51
CA SER A 67 8.84 -13.15 3.60
C SER A 67 8.02 -12.06 4.29
N ILE A 68 7.43 -12.37 5.45
CA ILE A 68 6.57 -11.41 6.17
C ILE A 68 7.38 -10.24 6.70
N ARG A 69 8.57 -10.49 7.27
CA ARG A 69 9.46 -9.43 7.74
C ARG A 69 9.85 -8.48 6.60
N ALA A 70 10.30 -9.03 5.48
CA ALA A 70 10.73 -8.25 4.33
C ALA A 70 9.57 -7.47 3.70
N MET A 71 8.36 -8.06 3.67
CA MET A 71 7.15 -7.35 3.25
C MET A 71 6.85 -6.14 4.16
N LEU A 72 6.92 -6.30 5.48
CA LEU A 72 6.67 -5.21 6.42
C LEU A 72 7.73 -4.10 6.28
N GLN A 73 9.01 -4.46 6.12
CA GLN A 73 10.08 -3.50 5.84
C GLN A 73 9.84 -2.73 4.54
N GLY A 74 9.50 -3.44 3.45
CA GLY A 74 9.15 -2.80 2.18
C GLY A 74 7.92 -1.89 2.28
N SER A 75 6.96 -2.23 3.17
CA SER A 75 5.81 -1.38 3.45
C SER A 75 6.21 -0.10 4.20
N ILE A 76 7.17 -0.17 5.13
CA ILE A 76 7.73 1.00 5.83
C ILE A 76 8.47 1.89 4.83
N ASP A 77 9.34 1.30 4.00
CA ASP A 77 10.09 2.04 2.99
C ASP A 77 9.14 2.78 2.05
N THR A 78 8.09 2.11 1.58
CA THR A 78 7.05 2.71 0.76
C THR A 78 6.35 3.85 1.52
N ALA A 79 5.90 3.61 2.74
CA ALA A 79 5.19 4.61 3.53
C ALA A 79 6.06 5.86 3.83
N LEU A 80 7.37 5.71 3.98
CA LEU A 80 8.28 6.83 4.23
C LEU A 80 8.78 7.50 2.94
N SER A 81 8.59 6.88 1.78
CA SER A 81 9.01 7.44 0.47
C SER A 81 8.06 8.51 -0.06
N ALA A 82 6.86 8.64 0.50
CA ALA A 82 5.88 9.65 0.07
C ALA A 82 6.40 11.06 0.38
N PRO A 83 6.66 11.91 -0.63
CA PRO A 83 7.27 13.22 -0.41
C PRO A 83 6.45 14.10 0.54
N HIS A 84 7.05 14.45 1.68
CA HIS A 84 6.52 15.39 2.69
C HIS A 84 5.20 15.00 3.39
N SER A 85 4.55 13.88 3.01
CA SER A 85 3.25 13.49 3.55
C SER A 85 3.27 12.18 4.32
N GLY A 86 4.20 11.25 4.02
CA GLY A 86 4.13 9.88 4.52
C GLY A 86 2.90 9.08 4.04
N GLY A 87 2.96 7.76 4.23
CA GLY A 87 1.92 6.77 3.97
C GLY A 87 1.86 6.24 2.53
N CYS A 88 1.10 5.17 2.31
CA CYS A 88 0.94 4.50 1.02
C CYS A 88 -0.23 5.09 0.20
N LEU A 89 -0.03 5.31 -1.11
CA LEU A 89 -1.09 5.80 -2.01
C LEU A 89 -2.31 4.88 -2.03
N LEU A 90 -2.14 3.57 -1.95
CA LEU A 90 -3.25 2.61 -1.96
C LEU A 90 -4.08 2.65 -0.68
N ILE A 91 -3.53 3.17 0.42
CA ILE A 91 -4.18 3.25 1.73
C ILE A 91 -4.78 4.64 1.93
N LEU A 92 -4.08 5.70 1.51
CA LEU A 92 -4.44 7.10 1.81
C LEU A 92 -4.79 7.93 0.56
N GLY A 93 -4.83 7.31 -0.63
CA GLY A 93 -5.08 8.01 -1.89
C GLY A 93 -6.51 8.50 -2.06
N VAL A 94 -7.48 7.91 -1.37
CA VAL A 94 -8.87 8.39 -1.30
C VAL A 94 -9.36 8.20 0.13
N VAL A 95 -9.63 9.31 0.82
CA VAL A 95 -9.94 9.29 2.26
C VAL A 95 -11.40 9.65 2.52
N LYS A 96 -11.99 10.53 1.70
CA LYS A 96 -13.36 10.98 1.90
C LYS A 96 -14.33 9.92 1.38
N CYS A 97 -15.37 9.66 2.16
CA CYS A 97 -16.45 8.76 1.80
C CYS A 97 -17.56 9.57 1.10
N GLN A 98 -17.34 9.93 -0.16
CA GLN A 98 -18.30 10.67 -0.98
C GLN A 98 -18.74 9.85 -2.19
N ALA A 99 -19.99 10.04 -2.64
CA ALA A 99 -20.58 9.25 -3.73
C ALA A 99 -19.76 9.36 -5.03
N GLU A 100 -19.22 10.54 -5.30
CA GLU A 100 -18.42 10.86 -6.48
C GLU A 100 -17.06 10.14 -6.49
N THR A 101 -16.59 9.69 -5.32
CA THR A 101 -15.30 9.00 -5.16
C THR A 101 -15.44 7.48 -5.04
N GLU A 102 -16.66 6.94 -4.96
CA GLU A 102 -16.87 5.50 -4.73
C GLU A 102 -16.17 4.61 -5.79
N PRO A 103 -16.18 4.93 -7.10
CA PRO A 103 -15.45 4.15 -8.09
C PRO A 103 -13.93 4.07 -7.85
N LEU A 104 -13.34 5.12 -7.28
CA LEU A 104 -11.93 5.14 -6.91
C LEU A 104 -11.68 4.41 -5.58
N ARG A 105 -12.60 4.52 -4.62
CA ARG A 105 -12.53 3.78 -3.37
C ARG A 105 -12.60 2.28 -3.61
N GLU A 106 -13.47 1.84 -4.52
CA GLU A 106 -13.56 0.43 -4.93
C GLU A 106 -12.29 -0.04 -5.61
N LEU A 107 -11.71 0.77 -6.51
CA LEU A 107 -10.40 0.46 -7.11
C LEU A 107 -9.32 0.26 -6.04
N LEU A 108 -9.17 1.17 -5.08
CA LEU A 108 -8.16 1.01 -4.04
C LEU A 108 -8.48 -0.16 -3.10
N ARG A 109 -9.77 -0.42 -2.83
CA ARG A 109 -10.23 -1.56 -2.02
C ARG A 109 -9.89 -2.88 -2.68
N SER A 110 -10.10 -3.02 -3.98
CA SER A 110 -9.81 -4.25 -4.71
C SER A 110 -8.31 -4.57 -4.72
N ILE A 111 -7.45 -3.56 -4.93
CA ILE A 111 -5.99 -3.73 -4.88
C ILE A 111 -5.52 -4.14 -3.47
N ARG A 112 -6.06 -3.52 -2.42
CA ARG A 112 -5.77 -3.93 -1.03
C ARG A 112 -6.25 -5.36 -0.75
N LYS A 113 -7.37 -5.77 -1.34
CA LYS A 113 -7.87 -7.15 -1.21
C LYS A 113 -6.98 -8.15 -1.92
N GLU A 114 -6.46 -7.81 -3.10
CA GLU A 114 -5.47 -8.64 -3.81
C GLU A 114 -4.18 -8.81 -3.00
N THR A 115 -3.71 -7.73 -2.36
CA THR A 115 -2.58 -7.78 -1.42
C THR A 115 -2.83 -8.78 -0.28
N GLU A 116 -4.00 -8.73 0.36
CA GLU A 116 -4.40 -9.68 1.41
C GLU A 116 -4.43 -11.14 0.89
N LEU A 117 -4.91 -11.36 -0.33
CA LEU A 117 -4.94 -12.70 -0.94
C LEU A 117 -3.53 -13.26 -1.20
N ARG A 118 -2.57 -12.40 -1.56
CA ARG A 118 -1.16 -12.82 -1.72
C ARG A 118 -0.52 -13.18 -0.39
N ILE A 119 -0.77 -12.39 0.66
CA ILE A 119 -0.35 -12.72 2.03
C ILE A 119 -0.91 -14.07 2.45
N ARG A 120 -2.22 -14.27 2.23
CA ARG A 120 -2.88 -15.55 2.50
C ARG A 120 -2.22 -16.70 1.76
N ALA A 121 -1.98 -16.57 0.46
CA ALA A 121 -1.34 -17.63 -0.33
C ALA A 121 0.05 -17.99 0.21
N ARG A 122 0.85 -17.00 0.65
CA ARG A 122 2.16 -17.25 1.26
C ARG A 122 2.06 -18.01 2.59
N LEU A 123 1.06 -17.68 3.40
CA LEU A 123 0.80 -18.33 4.68
C LEU A 123 0.22 -19.75 4.51
N ASP A 124 -0.69 -19.96 3.55
CA ASP A 124 -1.21 -21.30 3.19
C ASP A 124 -0.05 -22.21 2.72
N ARG A 125 0.88 -21.68 1.90
CA ARG A 125 2.10 -22.38 1.51
C ARG A 125 2.96 -22.77 2.73
N ALA A 126 3.10 -21.87 3.70
CA ALA A 126 3.86 -22.14 4.93
C ALA A 126 3.26 -23.30 5.75
N VAL A 127 1.94 -23.47 5.76
CA VAL A 127 1.29 -24.65 6.38
C VAL A 127 1.67 -25.93 5.65
N THR A 128 1.70 -25.90 4.32
CA THR A 128 2.07 -27.07 3.50
C THR A 128 3.56 -27.41 3.63
N GLU A 129 4.41 -26.39 3.81
CA GLU A 129 5.85 -26.54 4.06
C GLU A 129 6.17 -27.01 5.49
N GLY A 130 5.20 -26.96 6.41
CA GLY A 130 5.38 -27.31 7.82
C GLY A 130 5.94 -26.19 8.69
N ASP A 131 6.13 -24.99 8.13
CA ASP A 131 6.57 -23.79 8.85
C ASP A 131 5.46 -23.24 9.78
N LEU A 132 4.19 -23.57 9.52
CA LEU A 132 3.05 -23.21 10.35
C LEU A 132 2.17 -24.43 10.67
N PRO A 133 1.55 -24.50 11.86
CA PRO A 133 0.57 -25.52 12.20
C PRO A 133 -0.61 -25.56 11.22
N ALA A 134 -1.13 -26.75 10.98
CA ALA A 134 -2.38 -26.94 10.25
C ALA A 134 -3.59 -26.29 10.95
N SER A 135 -3.49 -26.00 12.25
CA SER A 135 -4.52 -25.30 13.04
C SER A 135 -4.46 -23.78 12.93
N SER A 136 -3.46 -23.21 12.26
CA SER A 136 -3.32 -21.77 12.07
C SER A 136 -4.50 -21.18 11.30
N ASN A 137 -5.11 -20.12 11.84
CA ASN A 137 -6.21 -19.42 11.18
C ASN A 137 -5.66 -18.45 10.12
N ILE A 138 -5.37 -18.99 8.93
CA ILE A 138 -4.73 -18.23 7.84
C ILE A 138 -5.53 -16.99 7.40
N PRO A 139 -6.87 -17.05 7.23
CA PRO A 139 -7.65 -15.86 6.90
C PRO A 139 -7.48 -14.72 7.92
N VAL A 140 -7.44 -15.04 9.22
CA VAL A 140 -7.24 -14.03 10.27
C VAL A 140 -5.82 -13.48 10.25
N LEU A 141 -4.80 -14.33 10.06
CA LEU A 141 -3.41 -13.87 9.97
C LEU A 141 -3.18 -12.98 8.74
N ALA A 142 -3.75 -13.32 7.59
CA ALA A 142 -3.63 -12.49 6.40
C ALA A 142 -4.29 -11.11 6.60
N ASN A 143 -5.48 -11.08 7.22
CA ASN A 143 -6.14 -9.83 7.57
C ASN A 143 -5.33 -9.01 8.59
N TYR A 144 -4.73 -9.67 9.59
CA TYR A 144 -3.85 -9.03 10.57
C TYR A 144 -2.69 -8.30 9.89
N TYR A 145 -1.95 -8.95 9.00
CA TYR A 145 -0.84 -8.29 8.31
C TYR A 145 -1.29 -7.17 7.37
N SER A 146 -2.43 -7.32 6.70
CA SER A 146 -3.04 -6.24 5.92
C SER A 146 -3.39 -5.03 6.81
N ALA A 147 -3.89 -5.28 8.02
CA ALA A 147 -4.17 -4.22 8.99
C ALA A 147 -2.89 -3.56 9.53
N VAL A 148 -1.83 -4.33 9.78
CA VAL A 148 -0.52 -3.78 10.17
C VAL A 148 0.03 -2.86 9.07
N MET A 149 0.00 -3.25 7.80
CA MET A 149 0.42 -2.39 6.68
C MET A 149 -0.38 -1.08 6.59
N GLN A 150 -1.69 -1.15 6.86
CA GLN A 150 -2.55 0.04 6.96
C GLN A 150 -2.15 0.94 8.12
N GLY A 151 -1.88 0.36 9.29
CA GLY A 151 -1.39 1.07 10.47
C GLY A 151 -0.04 1.76 10.24
N LEU A 152 0.92 1.07 9.61
CA LEU A 152 2.23 1.63 9.24
C LEU A 152 2.07 2.86 8.33
N SER A 153 1.18 2.78 7.35
CA SER A 153 0.92 3.92 6.45
C SER A 153 0.30 5.11 7.18
N MET A 154 -0.63 4.87 8.10
CA MET A 154 -1.27 5.92 8.88
C MET A 154 -0.27 6.57 9.86
N GLN A 155 0.53 5.78 10.57
CA GLN A 155 1.53 6.32 11.49
C GLN A 155 2.64 7.10 10.76
N ALA A 156 3.08 6.63 9.58
CA ALA A 156 3.98 7.40 8.74
C ALA A 156 3.36 8.74 8.30
N ARG A 157 2.05 8.77 8.03
CA ARG A 157 1.31 10.01 7.74
C ARG A 157 1.25 10.95 8.95
N ASP A 158 1.18 10.41 10.15
CA ASP A 158 1.21 11.18 11.41
C ASP A 158 2.62 11.64 11.82
N GLY A 159 3.65 11.22 11.07
CA GLY A 159 5.04 11.66 11.28
C GLY A 159 5.88 10.71 12.14
N ALA A 160 5.46 9.46 12.31
CA ALA A 160 6.29 8.44 12.97
C ALA A 160 7.63 8.27 12.24
N THR A 161 8.69 8.15 13.03
CA THR A 161 10.05 7.90 12.56
C THR A 161 10.19 6.47 12.02
N ARG A 162 11.25 6.23 11.24
CA ARG A 162 11.60 4.88 10.79
C ARG A 162 11.75 3.91 11.96
N ASP A 163 12.45 4.31 13.02
CA ASP A 163 12.71 3.46 14.18
C ASP A 163 11.42 3.07 14.90
N GLU A 164 10.46 4.01 15.05
CA GLU A 164 9.15 3.73 15.64
C GLU A 164 8.33 2.74 14.80
N LEU A 165 8.37 2.86 13.47
CA LEU A 165 7.67 1.94 12.57
C LEU A 165 8.33 0.56 12.53
N GLU A 166 9.68 0.51 12.50
CA GLU A 166 10.43 -0.75 12.49
C GLU A 166 10.28 -1.52 13.80
N ALA A 167 10.09 -0.82 14.92
CA ALA A 167 9.80 -1.44 16.21
C ALA A 167 8.50 -2.27 16.21
N LEU A 168 7.55 -1.99 15.30
CA LEU A 168 6.31 -2.76 15.16
C LEU A 168 6.52 -4.13 14.49
N ILE A 169 7.64 -4.34 13.79
CA ILE A 169 7.90 -5.61 13.10
C ILE A 169 8.05 -6.74 14.11
N ALA A 170 8.86 -6.55 15.17
CA ALA A 170 9.13 -7.60 16.15
C ALA A 170 7.85 -8.19 16.78
N PRO A 171 6.91 -7.41 17.36
CA PRO A 171 5.66 -7.95 17.86
C PRO A 171 4.78 -8.56 16.77
N SER A 172 4.83 -8.03 15.53
CA SER A 172 4.11 -8.61 14.40
C SER A 172 4.63 -9.99 13.96
N MET A 173 5.83 -10.40 14.36
CA MET A 173 6.34 -11.75 14.09
C MET A 173 5.82 -12.80 15.07
N ALA A 174 5.32 -12.41 16.26
CA ALA A 174 4.87 -13.34 17.30
C ALA A 174 3.90 -14.43 16.80
N PRO A 175 2.92 -14.14 15.92
CA PRO A 175 2.00 -15.16 15.41
C PRO A 175 2.65 -16.22 14.49
N LEU A 176 3.90 -16.03 14.06
CA LEU A 176 4.66 -16.96 13.21
C LEU A 176 5.71 -17.76 13.99
N HIS A 177 5.80 -17.55 15.31
CA HIS A 177 6.61 -18.37 16.18
C HIS A 177 5.73 -19.50 16.72
N VAL A 178 6.07 -20.72 16.32
CA VAL A 178 5.45 -21.97 16.75
C VAL A 178 6.53 -22.81 17.40
#